data_AF-A0A6L6IFG6-F1
#
_entry.id   AF-A0A6L6IFG6-F1
#
_cell.length_a   1.000
_cell.length_b   1.000
_cell.length_c   1.000
_cell.angle_alpha   90.00
_cell.angle_beta   90.00
_cell.angle_gamma   90.00
#
_symmetry.space_group_name_H-M   'P 1'
#
loop_
_entity.id
_entity.type
_entity.pdbx_description
1 polymer ?
#
loop_
_entity_poly.entity_id
_entity_poly.type
_entity_poly.pdbx_seq_one_letter_code
_entity_poly.pdbx_strand_id
1 'polypeptide(L)'
;MMKLIDVLVRDLHKFGGWPDGAVVCHRFVDEATIDFYDDDDNWPSDCSTEYGAIALECVKPRVIGQGISSETVTREQYEAALASSKPEWDGEGLPPVGCECMVRGEIGDNGWYKCKVIAHTFFDGYNCAVFQTESTVSCSSDGNFRPIRSEEDKKRYAAIEALFEVLDAGVSTSQDSIDIYDAIAAGKIPHIRID
;
A
#
# COMPACT_ATOMS: atom_id res chain seq x y z
N MET A 1 12.21 2.61 22.41
CA MET A 1 11.05 3.47 22.66
C MET A 1 10.39 3.70 21.31
N MET A 2 9.12 3.34 21.17
CA MET A 2 8.42 3.48 19.87
C MET A 2 8.13 4.95 19.59
N LYS A 3 7.97 5.29 18.30
CA LYS A 3 7.45 6.62 17.92
C LYS A 3 5.93 6.58 17.98
N LEU A 4 5.32 7.74 18.24
CA LEU A 4 3.87 7.89 18.23
C LEU A 4 3.23 7.31 16.95
N ILE A 5 3.79 7.64 15.79
CA ILE A 5 3.28 7.16 14.50
C ILE A 5 3.21 5.63 14.41
N ASP A 6 4.20 4.91 14.96
CA ASP A 6 4.24 3.45 14.92
C ASP A 6 3.12 2.85 15.78
N VAL A 7 2.84 3.44 16.94
CA VAL A 7 1.73 3.04 17.82
C VAL A 7 0.38 3.32 17.16
N LEU A 8 0.21 4.50 16.55
CA LEU A 8 -1.04 4.85 15.86
C LEU A 8 -1.32 3.86 14.71
N VAL A 9 -0.33 3.57 13.88
CA VAL A 9 -0.46 2.60 12.78
C VAL A 9 -0.79 1.19 13.31
N ARG A 10 -0.12 0.76 14.39
CA ARG A 10 -0.30 -0.58 14.97
C ARG A 10 -1.64 -0.76 15.67
N ASP A 11 -2.12 0.24 16.42
CA ASP A 11 -3.19 0.03 17.41
C ASP A 11 -4.44 0.89 17.21
N LEU A 12 -4.36 2.04 16.53
CA LEU A 12 -5.50 2.98 16.44
C LEU A 12 -6.75 2.35 15.80
N HIS A 13 -6.56 1.43 14.86
CA HIS A 13 -7.67 0.71 14.22
C HIS A 13 -8.52 -0.10 15.21
N LYS A 14 -7.97 -0.50 16.36
CA LYS A 14 -8.70 -1.21 17.44
C LYS A 14 -9.73 -0.32 18.12
N PHE A 15 -9.64 0.99 17.91
CA PHE A 15 -10.49 2.02 18.51
C PHE A 15 -11.29 2.81 17.45
N GLY A 16 -11.49 2.24 16.26
CA GLY A 16 -12.23 2.90 15.18
C GLY A 16 -11.36 3.68 14.19
N GLY A 17 -10.05 3.78 14.43
CA GLY A 17 -9.12 4.43 13.50
C GLY A 17 -8.99 5.94 13.72
N TRP A 18 -8.53 6.64 12.69
CA TRP A 18 -8.38 8.09 12.74
C TRP A 18 -9.76 8.76 12.71
N PRO A 19 -10.10 9.64 13.67
CA PRO A 19 -11.44 10.23 13.75
C PRO A 19 -11.80 11.11 12.57
N ASP A 20 -13.07 11.07 12.16
CA ASP A 20 -13.59 11.97 11.12
C ASP A 20 -13.48 13.44 11.57
N GLY A 21 -12.97 14.29 10.68
CA GLY A 21 -12.76 15.72 10.94
C GLY A 21 -11.45 16.06 11.67
N ALA A 22 -10.77 15.10 12.29
CA ALA A 22 -9.46 15.35 12.89
C ALA A 22 -8.37 15.50 11.82
N VAL A 23 -7.51 16.50 11.97
CA VAL A 23 -6.39 16.79 11.06
C VAL A 23 -5.04 16.47 11.68
N VAL A 24 -4.94 16.50 13.01
CA VAL A 24 -3.72 16.15 13.75
C VAL A 24 -4.00 15.32 14.99
N CYS A 25 -3.01 14.53 15.38
CA CYS A 25 -2.90 13.86 16.67
C CYS A 25 -1.71 14.47 17.42
N HIS A 26 -1.91 14.90 18.66
CA HIS A 26 -0.90 15.52 19.50
C HIS A 26 -0.80 14.80 20.84
N ARG A 27 0.37 14.88 21.47
CA ARG A 27 0.56 14.46 22.86
C ARG A 27 1.74 15.15 23.53
N PHE A 28 1.70 15.22 24.85
CA PHE A 28 2.91 15.43 25.66
C PHE A 28 3.69 14.12 25.81
N VAL A 29 5.02 14.20 25.70
CA VAL A 29 5.85 12.98 25.62
C VAL A 29 5.94 12.23 26.95
N ASP A 30 5.69 12.90 28.07
CA ASP A 30 5.66 12.33 29.41
C ASP A 30 4.30 11.73 29.80
N GLU A 31 3.31 11.80 28.90
CA GLU A 31 1.98 11.23 29.09
C GLU A 31 1.76 10.03 28.15
N ALA A 32 0.85 9.13 28.54
CA ALA A 32 0.50 7.95 27.76
C ALA A 32 -0.75 8.16 26.89
N THR A 33 -1.40 9.31 27.03
CA THR A 33 -2.61 9.71 26.31
C THR A 33 -2.25 10.40 25.00
N ILE A 34 -3.25 10.48 24.13
CA ILE A 34 -3.21 11.21 22.86
C ILE A 34 -4.44 12.09 22.79
N ASP A 35 -4.35 13.17 22.03
CA ASP A 35 -5.47 14.04 21.69
C ASP A 35 -5.53 14.21 20.18
N PHE A 36 -6.74 14.27 19.62
CA PHE A 36 -6.96 14.67 18.23
C PHE A 36 -7.43 16.11 18.20
N TYR A 37 -7.19 16.81 17.09
CA TYR A 37 -7.69 18.16 16.86
C TYR A 37 -8.14 18.32 15.41
N ASP A 38 -9.19 19.11 15.21
CA ASP A 38 -9.59 19.62 13.90
C ASP A 38 -8.75 20.84 13.47
N ASP A 39 -9.09 21.44 12.33
CA ASP A 39 -8.38 22.62 11.79
C ASP A 39 -8.50 23.88 12.67
N ASP A 40 -9.44 23.90 13.63
CA ASP A 40 -9.69 25.01 14.54
C ASP A 40 -9.09 24.76 15.94
N ASP A 41 -8.16 23.80 16.05
CA ASP A 41 -7.55 23.33 17.31
C ASP A 41 -8.60 22.87 18.36
N ASN A 42 -9.76 22.39 17.90
CA ASN A 42 -10.82 21.90 18.77
C ASN A 42 -10.96 20.37 18.70
N TRP A 43 -11.40 19.80 19.82
CA TRP A 43 -11.88 18.42 19.84
C TRP A 43 -13.01 18.23 20.85
N PRO A 44 -14.17 17.70 20.41
CA PRO A 44 -15.36 17.65 21.24
C PRO A 44 -15.38 16.50 22.25
N SER A 45 -14.48 15.50 22.14
CA SER A 45 -14.47 14.29 22.96
C SER A 45 -13.20 14.21 23.80
N ASP A 46 -13.29 13.60 24.99
CA ASP A 46 -12.10 13.26 25.77
C ASP A 46 -11.44 12.01 25.18
N CYS A 47 -10.35 12.20 24.45
CA CYS A 47 -9.60 11.14 23.80
C CYS A 47 -9.10 10.07 24.78
N SER A 48 -8.84 10.42 26.04
CA SER A 48 -8.42 9.44 27.06
C SER A 48 -9.53 8.45 27.40
N THR A 49 -10.79 8.85 27.29
CA THR A 49 -11.95 7.97 27.51
C THR A 49 -12.16 7.02 26.33
N GLU A 50 -11.88 7.48 25.11
CA GLU A 50 -12.11 6.72 23.87
C GLU A 50 -10.96 5.75 23.55
N TYR A 51 -9.71 6.21 23.66
CA TYR A 51 -8.51 5.45 23.27
C TYR A 51 -7.73 4.88 24.46
N GLY A 52 -7.98 5.39 25.68
CA GLY A 52 -7.19 5.03 26.86
C GLY A 52 -5.74 5.47 26.77
N ALA A 53 -4.86 4.76 27.49
CA ALA A 53 -3.42 5.00 27.51
C ALA A 53 -2.69 4.30 26.33
N ILE A 54 -3.12 4.56 25.10
CA ILE A 54 -2.62 3.87 23.89
C ILE A 54 -1.12 4.10 23.66
N ALA A 55 -0.57 5.24 24.08
CA ALA A 55 0.80 5.64 23.82
C ALA A 55 1.77 5.36 24.99
N LEU A 56 1.46 4.39 25.85
CA LEU A 56 2.30 4.01 27.00
C LEU A 56 3.75 3.66 26.60
N GLU A 57 3.94 3.00 25.46
CA GLU A 57 5.27 2.60 24.94
C GLU A 57 6.12 3.78 24.39
N CYS A 58 5.50 4.96 24.24
CA CYS A 58 6.13 6.18 23.77
C CYS A 58 6.56 7.12 24.92
N VAL A 59 6.14 6.83 26.16
CA VAL A 59 6.35 7.72 27.33
C VAL A 59 7.84 7.93 27.62
N LYS A 60 8.24 9.20 27.67
CA LYS A 60 9.58 9.67 28.04
C LYS A 60 9.54 10.24 29.47
N PRO A 61 10.37 9.75 30.39
CA PRO A 61 10.44 10.31 31.74
C PRO A 61 10.76 11.80 31.70
N ARG A 62 10.00 12.59 32.47
CA ARG A 62 10.24 14.02 32.59
C ARG A 62 11.59 14.29 33.24
N VAL A 63 12.40 15.15 32.62
CA VAL A 63 13.68 15.60 33.16
C VAL A 63 13.49 16.97 33.81
N ILE A 64 13.76 17.07 35.11
CA ILE A 64 13.63 18.33 35.86
C ILE A 64 14.55 19.38 35.23
N GLY A 65 13.99 20.54 34.89
CA GLY A 65 14.72 21.66 34.28
C GLY A 65 14.71 21.66 32.74
N GLN A 66 14.21 20.62 32.09
CA GLN A 66 13.84 20.65 30.68
C GLN A 66 12.33 20.92 30.57
N GLY A 67 11.92 21.81 29.66
CA GLY A 67 10.52 22.12 29.43
C GLY A 67 9.68 20.90 29.05
N ILE A 68 8.37 21.08 28.94
CA ILE A 68 7.47 20.02 28.48
C ILE A 68 7.67 19.85 26.98
N SER A 69 7.94 18.62 26.54
CA SER A 69 8.09 18.27 25.13
C SER A 69 6.82 17.61 24.63
N SER A 70 6.49 17.82 23.37
CA SER A 70 5.34 17.22 22.71
C SER A 70 5.68 16.64 21.34
N GLU A 71 4.80 15.79 20.83
CA GLU A 71 4.90 15.16 19.52
C GLU A 71 3.57 15.35 18.79
N THR A 72 3.63 15.64 17.48
CA THR A 72 2.45 15.79 16.61
C THR A 72 2.61 14.86 15.40
N VAL A 73 1.53 14.20 15.03
CA VAL A 73 1.37 13.43 13.79
C VAL A 73 0.21 14.02 13.02
N THR A 74 0.40 14.35 11.74
CA THR A 74 -0.71 14.78 10.88
C THR A 74 -1.46 13.59 10.32
N ARG A 75 -2.71 13.80 9.91
CA ARG A 75 -3.50 12.78 9.22
C ARG A 75 -2.78 12.22 7.99
N GLU A 76 -2.17 13.08 7.17
CA GLU A 76 -1.38 12.65 6.01
C GLU A 76 -0.18 11.78 6.40
N GLN A 77 0.55 12.12 7.47
CA GLN A 77 1.65 11.30 7.97
C GLN A 77 1.16 9.93 8.45
N TYR A 78 0.01 9.89 9.13
CA TYR A 78 -0.64 8.64 9.54
C TYR A 78 -1.05 7.79 8.36
N GLU A 79 -1.77 8.34 7.39
CA GLU A 79 -2.24 7.62 6.22
C GLU A 79 -1.07 7.10 5.37
N ALA A 80 -0.01 7.90 5.20
CA ALA A 80 1.22 7.48 4.51
C ALA A 80 1.94 6.34 5.24
N ALA A 81 2.08 6.43 6.56
CA ALA A 81 2.71 5.36 7.35
C ALA A 81 1.86 4.09 7.39
N LEU A 82 0.53 4.24 7.49
CA LEU A 82 -0.41 3.12 7.44
C LEU A 82 -0.33 2.41 6.08
N ALA A 83 -0.28 3.16 4.98
CA ALA A 83 -0.07 2.62 3.64
C ALA A 83 1.29 1.89 3.53
N SER A 84 2.36 2.46 4.08
CA SER A 84 3.70 1.83 4.09
C SER A 84 3.81 0.62 5.02
N SER A 85 2.96 0.50 6.03
CA SER A 85 2.98 -0.61 7.02
C SER A 85 2.23 -1.86 6.57
N LYS A 86 1.29 -1.71 5.64
CA LYS A 86 0.58 -2.85 5.06
C LYS A 86 1.59 -3.59 4.18
N PRO A 87 1.73 -4.92 4.31
CA PRO A 87 2.55 -5.68 3.38
C PRO A 87 2.07 -5.38 1.96
N GLU A 88 3.00 -4.95 1.12
CA GLU A 88 2.75 -4.72 -0.30
C GLU A 88 2.21 -6.04 -0.87
N TRP A 89 1.01 -5.98 -1.44
CA TRP A 89 0.36 -7.17 -1.97
C TRP A 89 1.26 -7.77 -3.06
N ASP A 90 1.62 -9.03 -2.93
CA ASP A 90 2.57 -9.73 -3.81
C ASP A 90 1.94 -10.17 -5.15
N GLY A 91 0.65 -9.92 -5.32
CA GLY A 91 -0.10 -10.32 -6.51
C GLY A 91 -0.79 -11.67 -6.39
N GLU A 92 -0.67 -12.37 -5.26
CA GLU A 92 -1.37 -13.62 -5.02
C GLU A 92 -2.73 -13.39 -4.34
N GLY A 93 -3.79 -14.01 -4.88
CA GLY A 93 -5.14 -13.90 -4.36
C GLY A 93 -5.76 -12.51 -4.53
N LEU A 94 -6.78 -12.17 -3.75
CA LEU A 94 -7.41 -10.85 -3.84
C LEU A 94 -6.53 -9.77 -3.20
N PRO A 95 -6.38 -8.59 -3.83
CA PRO A 95 -5.71 -7.46 -3.20
C PRO A 95 -6.42 -7.05 -1.89
N PRO A 96 -5.70 -6.74 -0.80
CA PRO A 96 -6.31 -6.35 0.48
C PRO A 96 -7.16 -5.08 0.39
N VAL A 97 -8.14 -4.93 1.29
CA VAL A 97 -8.94 -3.69 1.37
C VAL A 97 -8.05 -2.48 1.71
N GLY A 98 -8.20 -1.43 0.91
CA GLY A 98 -7.38 -0.22 0.95
C GLY A 98 -6.06 -0.33 0.16
N CYS A 99 -5.77 -1.46 -0.49
CA CYS A 99 -4.62 -1.60 -1.39
C CYS A 99 -4.85 -0.79 -2.67
N GLU A 100 -3.84 -0.02 -3.08
CA GLU A 100 -3.76 0.54 -4.43
C GLU A 100 -3.06 -0.47 -5.34
N CYS A 101 -3.73 -0.85 -6.42
CA CYS A 101 -3.26 -1.86 -7.36
C CYS A 101 -3.68 -1.48 -8.79
N MET A 102 -3.35 -2.33 -9.75
CA MET A 102 -3.79 -2.17 -11.14
C MET A 102 -4.85 -3.21 -11.45
N VAL A 103 -5.96 -2.80 -12.05
CA VAL A 103 -7.01 -3.68 -12.57
C VAL A 103 -6.96 -3.73 -14.10
N ARG A 104 -7.23 -4.88 -14.68
CA ARG A 104 -7.36 -5.04 -16.14
C ARG A 104 -8.59 -4.31 -16.65
N GLY A 105 -8.47 -3.70 -17.83
CA GLY A 105 -9.59 -3.11 -18.57
C GLY A 105 -10.68 -4.12 -18.96
N GLU A 106 -11.76 -3.62 -19.52
CA GLU A 106 -12.87 -4.45 -19.99
C GLU A 106 -12.45 -5.37 -21.16
N ILE A 107 -13.32 -6.33 -21.52
CA ILE A 107 -13.06 -7.28 -22.60
C ILE A 107 -12.75 -6.51 -23.90
N GLY A 108 -11.55 -6.72 -24.44
CA GLY A 108 -11.04 -6.03 -25.64
C GLY A 108 -10.09 -4.88 -25.35
N ASP A 109 -9.97 -4.46 -24.10
CA ASP A 109 -8.98 -3.51 -23.62
C ASP A 109 -7.89 -4.23 -22.80
N ASN A 110 -6.67 -4.25 -23.33
CA ASN A 110 -5.50 -4.83 -22.66
C ASN A 110 -4.82 -3.85 -21.68
N GLY A 111 -5.43 -2.68 -21.46
CA GLY A 111 -4.99 -1.67 -20.51
C GLY A 111 -5.03 -2.14 -19.05
N TRP A 112 -4.15 -1.54 -18.25
CA TRP A 112 -4.13 -1.71 -16.81
C TRP A 112 -4.31 -0.35 -16.15
N TYR A 113 -5.30 -0.23 -15.27
CA TYR A 113 -5.71 1.03 -14.68
C TYR A 113 -5.51 1.01 -13.17
N LYS A 114 -5.08 2.14 -12.61
CA LYS A 114 -4.97 2.28 -11.16
C LYS A 114 -6.36 2.17 -10.53
N CYS A 115 -6.44 1.42 -9.45
CA CYS A 115 -7.65 1.33 -8.64
C CYS A 115 -7.31 1.16 -7.16
N LYS A 116 -8.25 1.54 -6.30
CA LYS A 116 -8.21 1.27 -4.87
C LYS A 116 -9.24 0.23 -4.51
N VAL A 117 -8.84 -0.82 -3.79
CA VAL A 117 -9.78 -1.82 -3.26
C VAL A 117 -10.54 -1.22 -2.09
N ILE A 118 -11.86 -1.28 -2.13
CA ILE A 118 -12.74 -0.69 -1.11
C ILE A 118 -13.49 -1.74 -0.28
N ALA A 119 -13.69 -2.95 -0.81
CA ALA A 119 -14.29 -4.06 -0.07
C ALA A 119 -13.96 -5.41 -0.73
N HIS A 120 -14.24 -6.50 -0.02
CA HIS A 120 -14.36 -7.84 -0.61
C HIS A 120 -15.81 -8.28 -0.57
N THR A 121 -16.24 -9.00 -1.58
CA THR A 121 -17.60 -9.51 -1.71
C THR A 121 -17.59 -10.92 -2.30
N PHE A 122 -18.72 -11.62 -2.21
CA PHE A 122 -18.95 -12.86 -2.93
C PHE A 122 -19.98 -12.61 -4.03
N PHE A 123 -19.55 -12.73 -5.29
CA PHE A 123 -20.38 -12.44 -6.45
C PHE A 123 -20.21 -13.53 -7.51
N ASP A 124 -21.33 -13.98 -8.08
CA ASP A 124 -21.37 -15.03 -9.11
C ASP A 124 -20.60 -16.33 -8.76
N GLY A 125 -20.57 -16.69 -7.47
CA GLY A 125 -19.86 -17.90 -7.01
C GLY A 125 -18.38 -17.72 -6.72
N TYR A 126 -17.84 -16.50 -6.85
CA TYR A 126 -16.43 -16.19 -6.64
C TYR A 126 -16.22 -15.12 -5.57
N ASN A 127 -15.07 -15.19 -4.89
CA ASN A 127 -14.60 -14.08 -4.08
C ASN A 127 -14.11 -12.97 -5.03
N CYS A 128 -14.63 -11.76 -4.85
CA CYS A 128 -14.31 -10.60 -5.67
C CYS A 128 -13.83 -9.44 -4.80
N ALA A 129 -12.90 -8.66 -5.32
CA ALA A 129 -12.57 -7.35 -4.79
C ALA A 129 -13.49 -6.31 -5.43
N VAL A 130 -14.15 -5.51 -4.61
CA VAL A 130 -14.81 -4.27 -5.03
C VAL A 130 -13.75 -3.18 -5.04
N PHE A 131 -13.65 -2.47 -6.16
CA PHE A 131 -12.62 -1.47 -6.39
C PHE A 131 -13.19 -0.20 -7.00
N GLN A 132 -12.48 0.90 -6.77
CA GLN A 132 -12.78 2.20 -7.34
C GLN A 132 -11.63 2.62 -8.27
N THR A 133 -11.98 2.98 -9.50
CA THR A 133 -11.11 3.70 -10.45
C THR A 133 -11.40 5.20 -10.38
N GLU A 134 -10.73 6.02 -11.19
CA GLU A 134 -11.03 7.46 -11.28
C GLU A 134 -12.48 7.77 -11.66
N SER A 135 -13.12 6.90 -12.45
CA SER A 135 -14.45 7.16 -13.04
C SER A 135 -15.54 6.17 -12.64
N THR A 136 -15.21 5.01 -12.06
CA THR A 136 -16.18 3.94 -11.81
C THR A 136 -15.90 3.16 -10.52
N VAL A 137 -16.94 2.53 -9.99
CA VAL A 137 -16.85 1.48 -8.96
C VAL A 137 -17.31 0.17 -9.59
N SER A 138 -16.52 -0.88 -9.47
CA SER A 138 -16.82 -2.21 -10.02
C SER A 138 -16.26 -3.31 -9.11
N CYS A 139 -16.48 -4.57 -9.47
CA CYS A 139 -15.90 -5.71 -8.77
C CYS A 139 -15.38 -6.76 -9.74
N SER A 140 -14.29 -7.44 -9.35
CA SER A 140 -13.68 -8.49 -10.17
C SER A 140 -12.97 -9.53 -9.30
N SER A 141 -12.68 -10.68 -9.90
CA SER A 141 -11.87 -11.74 -9.29
C SER A 141 -10.37 -11.39 -9.30
N ASP A 142 -9.61 -12.10 -8.47
CA ASP A 142 -8.16 -11.93 -8.26
C ASP A 142 -7.33 -11.89 -9.55
N GLY A 143 -7.63 -12.75 -10.54
CA GLY A 143 -6.90 -12.81 -11.81
C GLY A 143 -6.94 -11.54 -12.67
N ASN A 144 -7.76 -10.55 -12.31
CA ASN A 144 -7.85 -9.26 -12.99
C ASN A 144 -7.08 -8.14 -12.29
N PHE A 145 -6.39 -8.42 -11.18
CA PHE A 145 -5.58 -7.45 -10.46
C PHE A 145 -4.09 -7.79 -10.56
N ARG A 146 -3.26 -6.76 -10.37
CA ARG A 146 -1.82 -6.93 -10.12
C ARG A 146 -1.27 -5.78 -9.27
N PRO A 147 -0.16 -5.97 -8.56
CA PRO A 147 0.47 -4.89 -7.79
C PRO A 147 0.88 -3.71 -8.68
N ILE A 148 0.98 -2.50 -8.09
CA ILE A 148 1.57 -1.36 -8.77
C ILE A 148 3.04 -1.67 -9.00
N ARG A 149 3.45 -1.79 -10.27
CA ARG A 149 4.83 -2.10 -10.62
C ARG A 149 5.71 -0.87 -10.46
N SER A 150 6.84 -1.04 -9.76
CA SER A 150 7.95 -0.08 -9.83
C SER A 150 8.45 0.07 -11.27
N GLU A 151 9.17 1.14 -11.59
CA GLU A 151 9.77 1.31 -12.93
C GLU A 151 10.77 0.18 -13.25
N GLU A 152 11.47 -0.36 -12.26
CA GLU A 152 12.35 -1.52 -12.44
C GLU A 152 11.56 -2.80 -12.72
N ASP A 153 10.43 -3.02 -12.05
CA ASP A 153 9.56 -4.16 -12.36
C ASP A 153 8.98 -4.04 -13.75
N LYS A 154 8.58 -2.83 -14.19
CA LYS A 154 8.12 -2.62 -15.58
C LYS A 154 9.20 -3.00 -16.58
N LYS A 155 10.45 -2.57 -16.37
CA LYS A 155 11.60 -2.94 -17.21
C LYS A 155 11.84 -4.44 -17.21
N ARG A 156 11.79 -5.07 -16.03
CA ARG A 156 11.95 -6.52 -15.87
C ARG A 156 10.87 -7.30 -16.63
N TYR A 157 9.60 -6.92 -16.48
CA TYR A 157 8.50 -7.58 -17.17
C TYR A 157 8.54 -7.36 -18.69
N ALA A 158 8.90 -6.16 -19.15
CA ALA A 158 9.08 -5.90 -20.58
C ALA A 158 10.19 -6.79 -21.17
N ALA A 159 11.29 -6.99 -20.43
CA ALA A 159 12.33 -7.92 -20.83
C ALA A 159 11.84 -9.38 -20.83
N ILE A 160 11.09 -9.80 -19.81
CA ILE A 160 10.51 -11.17 -19.72
C ILE A 160 9.54 -11.43 -20.87
N GLU A 161 8.66 -10.47 -21.20
CA GLU A 161 7.69 -10.59 -22.29
C GLU A 161 8.41 -10.73 -23.63
N ALA A 162 9.41 -9.88 -23.90
CA ALA A 162 10.23 -9.99 -25.10
C ALA A 162 10.99 -11.33 -25.17
N LEU A 163 11.47 -11.85 -24.04
CA LEU A 163 12.09 -13.18 -23.98
C LEU A 163 11.08 -14.29 -24.29
N PHE A 164 9.85 -14.16 -23.79
CA PHE A 164 8.76 -15.11 -24.05
C PHE A 164 8.37 -15.14 -25.53
N GLU A 165 8.37 -14.00 -26.21
CA GLU A 165 8.09 -13.91 -27.65
C GLU A 165 9.15 -14.59 -28.53
N VAL A 166 10.38 -14.71 -28.03
CA VAL A 166 11.46 -15.42 -28.75
C VAL A 166 11.31 -16.93 -28.64
N LEU A 167 10.71 -17.43 -27.55
CA LEU A 167 10.52 -18.85 -27.32
C LEU A 167 9.39 -19.40 -28.21
N ASP A 168 9.65 -20.51 -28.90
CA ASP A 168 8.59 -21.24 -29.58
C ASP A 168 7.69 -21.97 -28.55
N ALA A 169 6.40 -22.11 -28.85
CA ALA A 169 5.45 -22.77 -27.96
C ALA A 169 5.71 -24.29 -27.96
N GLY A 170 6.60 -24.76 -27.09
CA GLY A 170 7.00 -26.17 -27.06
C GLY A 170 7.98 -26.54 -25.95
N VAL A 171 8.70 -27.66 -26.17
CA VAL A 171 9.77 -28.11 -25.28
C VAL A 171 10.98 -27.22 -25.49
N SER A 172 11.54 -26.65 -24.42
CA SER A 172 12.78 -25.86 -24.51
C SER A 172 13.92 -26.69 -25.14
N THR A 173 14.47 -26.18 -26.22
CA THR A 173 15.55 -26.77 -27.01
C THR A 173 16.84 -25.94 -26.87
N SER A 174 17.94 -26.49 -27.37
CA SER A 174 19.17 -25.71 -27.55
C SER A 174 19.00 -24.56 -28.55
N GLN A 175 18.04 -24.67 -29.49
CA GLN A 175 17.77 -23.62 -30.47
C GLN A 175 17.17 -22.38 -29.79
N ASP A 176 16.25 -22.57 -28.85
CA ASP A 176 15.68 -21.46 -28.06
C ASP A 176 16.75 -20.65 -27.32
N SER A 177 17.80 -21.33 -26.83
CA SER A 177 18.93 -20.65 -26.17
C SER A 177 19.75 -19.80 -27.14
N ILE A 178 19.92 -20.26 -28.38
CA ILE A 178 20.60 -19.51 -29.44
C ILE A 178 19.75 -18.30 -29.82
N ASP A 179 18.45 -18.49 -30.03
CA ASP A 179 17.54 -17.44 -30.47
C ASP A 179 17.42 -16.33 -29.41
N ILE A 180 17.36 -16.70 -28.12
CA ILE A 180 17.41 -15.75 -27.01
C ILE A 180 18.73 -14.96 -27.02
N TYR A 181 19.87 -15.66 -27.16
CA TYR A 181 21.18 -15.02 -27.15
C TYR A 181 21.30 -14.02 -28.31
N ASP A 182 20.92 -14.42 -29.51
CA ASP A 182 20.93 -13.56 -30.70
C ASP A 182 19.98 -12.38 -30.56
N ALA A 183 18.80 -12.56 -29.96
CA ALA A 183 17.87 -11.48 -29.69
C ALA A 183 18.43 -10.45 -28.70
N ILE A 184 19.13 -10.89 -27.64
CA ILE A 184 19.80 -10.01 -26.69
C ILE A 184 20.97 -9.28 -27.37
N ALA A 185 21.82 -10.00 -28.11
CA ALA A 185 22.96 -9.42 -28.81
C ALA A 185 22.54 -8.40 -29.87
N ALA A 186 21.40 -8.62 -30.53
CA ALA A 186 20.80 -7.69 -31.48
C ALA A 186 20.04 -6.51 -30.82
N GLY A 187 19.98 -6.46 -29.49
CA GLY A 187 19.28 -5.40 -28.75
C GLY A 187 17.75 -5.45 -28.87
N LYS A 188 17.18 -6.60 -29.23
CA LYS A 188 15.73 -6.80 -29.36
C LYS A 188 15.06 -7.03 -28.01
N ILE A 189 15.81 -7.51 -27.01
CA ILE A 189 15.34 -7.64 -25.64
C ILE A 189 15.60 -6.32 -24.89
N PRO A 190 14.56 -5.57 -24.51
CA PRO A 190 14.74 -4.29 -23.84
C PRO A 190 15.38 -4.48 -22.46
N HIS A 191 16.20 -3.52 -22.04
CA HIS A 191 16.83 -3.46 -20.71
C HIS A 191 17.84 -4.58 -20.38
N ILE A 192 18.14 -5.47 -21.32
CA ILE A 192 19.18 -6.50 -21.19
C ILE A 192 20.24 -6.27 -22.28
N ARG A 193 21.52 -6.39 -21.92
CA ARG A 193 22.64 -6.36 -22.85
C ARG A 193 23.72 -7.34 -22.41
N ILE A 194 24.47 -7.86 -23.38
CA ILE A 194 25.69 -8.62 -23.14
C ILE A 194 26.85 -7.62 -23.18
N ASP A 195 27.67 -7.60 -22.15
CA ASP A 195 28.90 -6.80 -22.07
C ASP A 195 30.12 -7.59 -22.57
#